data_AF-A0A1Y4UAT6-F1
#
_entry.id   AF-A0A1Y4UAT6-F1
#
_cell.length_a   1.000
_cell.length_b   1.000
_cell.length_c   1.000
_cell.angle_alpha   90.00
_cell.angle_beta   90.00
_cell.angle_gamma   90.00
#
_symmetry.space_group_name_H-M   'P 1'
#
loop_
_entity.id
_entity.type
_entity.pdbx_description
1 polymer ?
#
loop_
_entity_poly.entity_id
_entity_poly.type
_entity_poly.pdbx_seq_one_letter_code
_entity_poly.pdbx_strand_id
1 'polypeptide(L)'
;MTWWWEFFDERNMDWIYKSVSTITNRMMVADNATFEQVPVKTSIRGLESYAVKCGEEIYVYVVNPLFERAYRFEIEVGGADATDYQIEEYNTQSMKFHTLETRNAIDNQKITISPLTIMPWDDRVYTLTSKS
;
A
#
# COMPACT_ATOMS: atom_id res chain seq x y z
N MET A 1 17.60 23.59 15.84
CA MET A 1 16.75 22.97 14.80
C MET A 1 17.50 21.94 13.95
N THR A 2 18.85 21.98 13.89
CA THR A 2 19.67 20.95 13.19
C THR A 2 19.67 19.59 13.88
N TRP A 3 19.63 19.57 15.22
CA TRP A 3 19.66 18.34 16.04
C TRP A 3 18.51 17.34 15.76
N TRP A 4 17.34 17.82 15.32
CA TRP A 4 16.23 16.94 14.96
C TRP A 4 16.44 16.29 13.59
N TRP A 5 17.02 17.01 12.62
CA TRP A 5 17.35 16.44 11.30
C TRP A 5 18.56 15.51 11.36
N GLU A 6 19.55 15.84 12.18
CA GLU A 6 20.71 14.97 12.49
C GLU A 6 20.25 13.60 13.02
N PHE A 7 19.19 13.55 13.84
CA PHE A 7 18.64 12.28 14.34
C PHE A 7 18.20 11.30 13.23
N PHE A 8 17.57 11.81 12.16
CA PHE A 8 17.13 10.98 11.03
C PHE A 8 18.28 10.62 10.10
N ASP A 9 19.21 11.57 9.88
CA ASP A 9 20.37 11.39 9.03
C ASP A 9 21.31 10.31 9.60
N GLU A 10 21.61 10.39 10.90
CA GLU A 10 22.43 9.39 11.63
C GLU A 10 21.84 7.97 11.57
N ARG A 11 20.52 7.85 11.38
CA ARG A 11 19.80 6.57 11.33
C ARG A 11 19.53 6.10 9.90
N ASN A 12 20.01 6.83 8.89
CA ASN A 12 19.71 6.58 7.47
C ASN A 12 18.19 6.41 7.24
N MET A 13 17.37 7.30 7.81
CA MET A 13 15.90 7.28 7.71
C MET A 13 15.37 8.20 6.61
N ASP A 14 16.24 8.67 5.72
CA ASP A 14 15.91 9.50 4.56
C ASP A 14 14.93 8.80 3.60
N TRP A 15 14.95 7.46 3.56
CA TRP A 15 14.01 6.66 2.78
C TRP A 15 12.55 6.94 3.15
N ILE A 16 12.22 7.24 4.42
CA ILE A 16 10.84 7.51 4.84
C ILE A 16 10.26 8.69 4.05
N TYR A 17 10.99 9.80 4.03
CA TYR A 17 10.57 11.02 3.31
C TYR A 17 10.50 10.79 1.81
N LYS A 18 11.47 10.04 1.25
CA LYS A 18 11.50 9.70 -0.18
C LYS A 18 10.33 8.81 -0.57
N SER A 19 9.99 7.81 0.24
CA SER A 19 8.86 6.90 0.01
C SER A 19 7.52 7.62 0.06
N VAL A 20 7.31 8.44 1.10
CA VAL A 20 6.09 9.25 1.22
C VAL A 20 5.96 10.18 0.03
N SER A 21 7.02 10.88 -0.36
CA SER A 21 7.03 11.75 -1.54
C SER A 21 6.73 10.98 -2.83
N THR A 22 7.34 9.80 -3.01
CA THR A 22 7.14 8.95 -4.20
C THR A 22 5.68 8.57 -4.38
N ILE A 23 5.04 8.04 -3.33
CA ILE A 23 3.64 7.62 -3.39
C ILE A 23 2.70 8.82 -3.51
N THR A 24 2.95 9.89 -2.76
CA THR A 24 2.14 11.12 -2.85
C THR A 24 2.17 11.70 -4.25
N ASN A 25 3.34 11.80 -4.88
CA ASN A 25 3.45 12.30 -6.25
C ASN A 25 2.68 11.44 -7.25
N ARG A 26 2.68 10.11 -7.09
CA ARG A 26 1.87 9.22 -7.93
C ARG A 26 0.37 9.44 -7.73
N MET A 27 -0.09 9.51 -6.49
CA MET A 27 -1.50 9.80 -6.19
C MET A 27 -1.96 11.16 -6.77
N MET A 28 -1.10 12.18 -6.70
CA MET A 28 -1.39 13.51 -7.25
C MET A 28 -1.55 13.50 -8.78
N VAL A 29 -0.78 12.66 -9.48
CA VAL A 29 -0.87 12.48 -10.94
C VAL A 29 -2.10 11.66 -11.34
N ALA A 30 -2.50 10.69 -10.51
CA ALA A 30 -3.57 9.75 -10.83
C ALA A 30 -4.96 10.42 -10.96
N ASP A 31 -5.28 11.44 -10.15
CA ASP A 31 -6.63 12.03 -10.15
C ASP A 31 -6.68 13.51 -9.73
N ASN A 32 -5.69 14.29 -10.16
CA ASN A 32 -5.62 15.73 -9.91
C ASN A 32 -5.87 16.11 -8.43
N ALA A 33 -5.35 15.30 -7.51
CA ALA A 33 -5.46 15.44 -6.05
C ALA A 33 -6.85 15.19 -5.42
N THR A 34 -7.72 14.38 -6.03
CA THR A 34 -8.93 13.88 -5.36
C THR A 34 -8.62 12.58 -4.62
N PHE A 35 -9.07 12.50 -3.36
CA PHE A 35 -8.77 11.38 -2.46
C PHE A 35 -10.08 10.87 -1.83
N GLU A 36 -10.55 9.71 -2.26
CA GLU A 36 -11.71 9.05 -1.66
C GLU A 36 -11.25 7.93 -0.71
N GLN A 37 -11.61 8.01 0.57
CA GLN A 37 -11.32 6.92 1.51
C GLN A 37 -12.20 5.72 1.20
N VAL A 38 -11.58 4.57 0.98
CA VAL A 38 -12.29 3.31 0.75
C VAL A 38 -12.04 2.33 1.90
N PRO A 39 -13.04 1.50 2.27
CA PRO A 39 -12.87 0.57 3.37
C PRO A 39 -11.80 -0.47 3.02
N VAL A 40 -10.95 -0.81 3.99
CA VAL A 40 -9.93 -1.85 3.84
C VAL A 40 -9.84 -2.68 5.11
N LYS A 41 -9.56 -3.97 4.95
CA LYS A 41 -9.25 -4.88 6.05
C LYS A 41 -8.22 -5.91 5.63
N THR A 42 -7.45 -6.38 6.59
CA THR A 42 -6.53 -7.53 6.45
C THR A 42 -7.14 -8.77 7.10
N SER A 43 -6.82 -9.96 6.59
CA SER A 43 -7.25 -11.22 7.22
C SER A 43 -6.50 -11.55 8.53
N ILE A 44 -5.33 -10.93 8.76
CA ILE A 44 -4.60 -11.02 10.03
C ILE A 44 -4.97 -9.85 10.94
N ARG A 45 -5.38 -10.17 12.17
CA ARG A 45 -5.63 -9.19 13.22
C ARG A 45 -4.32 -8.57 13.72
N GLY A 46 -4.28 -7.25 13.83
CA GLY A 46 -3.13 -6.51 14.35
C GLY A 46 -2.22 -5.92 13.27
N LEU A 47 -2.43 -6.27 12.00
CA LEU A 47 -1.96 -5.43 10.90
C LEU A 47 -2.77 -4.14 10.86
N GLU A 48 -2.13 -3.03 10.54
CA GLU A 48 -2.81 -1.77 10.28
C GLU A 48 -2.86 -1.54 8.78
N SER A 49 -4.02 -1.13 8.27
CA SER A 49 -4.22 -0.89 6.86
C SER A 49 -5.07 0.35 6.60
N TYR A 50 -4.71 1.09 5.56
CA TYR A 50 -5.38 2.32 5.12
C TYR A 50 -5.50 2.29 3.61
N ALA A 51 -6.61 2.79 3.06
CA ALA A 51 -6.80 2.80 1.62
C ALA A 51 -7.46 4.09 1.13
N VAL A 52 -7.02 4.52 -0.04
CA VAL A 52 -7.55 5.69 -0.74
C VAL A 52 -7.66 5.38 -2.23
N LYS A 53 -8.77 5.79 -2.83
CA LYS A 53 -8.98 5.77 -4.26
C LYS A 53 -8.68 7.14 -4.85
N CYS A 54 -7.89 7.13 -5.91
CA CYS A 54 -7.49 8.28 -6.71
C CYS A 54 -7.77 7.92 -8.17
N GLY A 55 -8.92 8.35 -8.71
CA GLY A 55 -9.32 8.05 -10.08
C GLY A 55 -9.49 6.55 -10.31
N GLU A 56 -8.72 6.00 -11.26
CA GLU A 56 -8.72 4.56 -11.61
C GLU A 56 -7.76 3.72 -10.75
N GLU A 57 -7.05 4.35 -9.82
CA GLU A 57 -6.08 3.68 -8.94
C GLU A 57 -6.57 3.66 -7.49
N ILE A 58 -6.37 2.53 -6.82
CA ILE A 58 -6.58 2.39 -5.38
C ILE A 58 -5.23 2.11 -4.73
N TYR A 59 -4.86 2.92 -3.76
CA TYR A 59 -3.64 2.79 -2.98
C TYR A 59 -3.98 2.20 -1.62
N VAL A 60 -3.31 1.12 -1.25
CA VAL A 60 -3.50 0.44 0.03
C VAL A 60 -2.18 0.39 0.78
N TYR A 61 -2.09 1.10 1.90
CA TYR A 61 -0.97 1.00 2.83
C TYR A 61 -1.23 -0.11 3.84
N VAL A 62 -0.25 -0.97 4.08
CA VAL A 62 -0.28 -1.97 5.16
C VAL A 62 1.04 -1.95 5.91
N VAL A 63 0.98 -1.87 7.24
CA VAL A 63 2.12 -2.02 8.13
C VAL A 63 1.91 -3.21 9.07
N ASN A 64 2.99 -3.96 9.30
CA ASN A 64 3.03 -5.05 10.25
C ASN A 64 3.76 -4.62 11.54
N PRO A 65 3.05 -4.09 12.56
CA PRO A 65 3.67 -3.74 13.84
C PRO A 65 3.92 -4.97 14.74
N LEU A 66 3.63 -6.18 14.27
CA LEU A 66 3.79 -7.40 15.05
C LEU A 66 5.26 -7.85 15.07
N PHE A 67 5.64 -8.63 16.08
CA PHE A 67 6.95 -9.29 16.15
C PHE A 67 7.06 -10.52 15.26
N GLU A 68 5.95 -10.94 14.64
CA GLU A 68 5.87 -12.11 13.78
C GLU A 68 5.59 -11.74 12.32
N ARG A 69 6.01 -12.63 11.41
CA ARG A 69 5.80 -12.46 9.97
C ARG A 69 4.32 -12.70 9.66
N ALA A 70 3.69 -11.73 9.01
CA ALA A 70 2.38 -11.90 8.39
C ALA A 70 2.54 -12.71 7.10
N TYR A 71 2.14 -13.98 7.10
CA TYR A 71 2.33 -14.89 5.97
C TYR A 71 1.01 -15.32 5.34
N ARG A 72 0.95 -15.31 4.00
CA ARG A 72 -0.21 -15.68 3.18
C ARG A 72 -1.52 -15.00 3.63
N PHE A 73 -1.44 -13.73 4.00
CA PHE A 73 -2.62 -12.97 4.36
C PHE A 73 -3.30 -12.40 3.11
N GLU A 74 -4.50 -11.88 3.33
CA GLU A 74 -5.35 -11.29 2.31
C GLU A 74 -5.66 -9.85 2.70
N ILE A 75 -5.79 -8.99 1.70
CA ILE A 75 -6.34 -7.64 1.85
C ILE A 75 -7.66 -7.62 1.09
N GLU A 76 -8.73 -7.17 1.74
CA GLU A 76 -10.01 -6.84 1.11
C GLU A 76 -10.16 -5.32 1.14
N VAL A 77 -10.31 -4.71 -0.04
CA VAL A 77 -10.49 -3.26 -0.20
C VAL A 77 -11.75 -2.97 -1.01
N GLY A 78 -12.52 -1.96 -0.61
CA GLY A 78 -13.72 -1.52 -1.35
C GLY A 78 -13.37 -0.64 -2.55
N GLY A 79 -14.41 -0.27 -3.31
CA GLY A 79 -14.28 0.69 -4.42
C GLY A 79 -14.00 0.04 -5.77
N ALA A 80 -14.27 -1.27 -5.91
CA ALA A 80 -14.13 -1.98 -7.18
C ALA A 80 -15.11 -1.43 -8.22
N ASP A 81 -14.58 -1.02 -9.36
CA ASP A 81 -15.28 -0.52 -10.54
C ASP A 81 -14.88 -1.24 -11.84
N ALA A 82 -13.90 -2.15 -11.78
CA ALA A 82 -13.47 -3.00 -12.89
C ALA A 82 -13.64 -4.49 -12.56
N THR A 83 -13.46 -5.35 -13.57
CA THR A 83 -13.51 -6.81 -13.42
C THR A 83 -12.15 -7.44 -13.10
N ASP A 84 -11.06 -6.70 -13.30
CA ASP A 84 -9.70 -7.11 -12.99
C ASP A 84 -8.84 -5.87 -12.69
N TYR A 85 -7.82 -6.04 -11.85
CA TYR A 85 -6.88 -5.02 -11.43
C TYR A 85 -5.44 -5.52 -11.61
N GLN A 86 -4.57 -4.67 -12.16
CA GLN A 86 -3.13 -4.87 -12.02
C GLN A 86 -2.70 -4.44 -10.61
N ILE A 87 -1.84 -5.23 -9.98
CA ILE A 87 -1.39 -4.96 -8.62
C ILE A 87 0.13 -4.75 -8.64
N GLU A 88 0.57 -3.60 -8.14
CA GLU A 88 1.98 -3.29 -7.91
C GLU A 88 2.22 -3.14 -6.41
N GLU A 89 3.23 -3.82 -5.88
CA GLU A 89 3.73 -3.63 -4.52
C GLU A 89 4.89 -2.62 -4.55
N TYR A 90 4.85 -1.65 -3.64
CA TYR A 90 5.97 -0.80 -3.30
C TYR A 90 6.46 -1.13 -1.91
N ASN A 91 7.72 -1.56 -1.83
CA ASN A 91 8.43 -1.70 -0.57
C ASN A 91 9.02 -0.33 -0.21
N THR A 92 8.49 0.28 0.85
CA THR A 92 8.86 1.63 1.32
C THR A 92 10.33 1.69 1.70
N GLN A 93 10.82 0.75 2.51
CA GLN A 93 12.20 0.75 2.99
C GLN A 93 13.24 0.61 1.87
N SER A 94 13.01 -0.32 0.94
CA SER A 94 13.90 -0.53 -0.21
C SER A 94 13.64 0.42 -1.38
N MET A 95 12.53 1.17 -1.32
CA MET A 95 12.03 2.07 -2.37
C MET A 95 11.90 1.40 -3.75
N LYS A 96 11.48 0.14 -3.78
CA LYS A 96 11.35 -0.64 -5.02
C LYS A 96 9.91 -1.04 -5.29
N PHE A 97 9.53 -0.91 -6.56
CA PHE A 97 8.27 -1.42 -7.09
C PHE A 97 8.44 -2.85 -7.60
N HIS A 98 7.40 -3.65 -7.42
CA HIS A 98 7.30 -5.01 -7.91
C HIS A 98 5.86 -5.29 -8.32
N THR A 99 5.63 -5.53 -9.62
CA THR A 99 4.34 -6.03 -10.09
C THR A 99 4.08 -7.42 -9.53
N LEU A 100 2.98 -7.58 -8.81
CA LEU A 100 2.60 -8.89 -8.26
C LEU A 100 1.87 -9.69 -9.34
N GLU A 101 2.28 -10.95 -9.54
CA GLU A 101 1.52 -11.94 -10.33
C GLU A 101 0.35 -12.55 -9.52
N THR A 102 -0.07 -11.88 -8.45
CA THR A 102 -1.12 -12.37 -7.55
C THR A 102 -2.49 -12.24 -8.21
N ARG A 103 -3.41 -13.15 -7.89
CA ARG A 103 -4.80 -13.06 -8.37
C ARG A 103 -5.56 -12.06 -7.50
N ASN A 104 -6.33 -11.18 -8.12
CA ASN A 104 -7.43 -10.53 -7.43
C ASN A 104 -8.70 -11.38 -7.59
N ALA A 105 -9.61 -11.21 -6.64
CA ALA A 105 -10.99 -11.64 -6.76
C ALA A 105 -11.88 -10.43 -6.49
N ILE A 106 -13.01 -10.34 -7.18
CA ILE A 106 -13.96 -9.24 -7.03
C ILE A 106 -15.31 -9.81 -6.62
N ASP A 107 -15.81 -9.34 -5.49
CA ASP A 107 -17.14 -9.68 -4.99
C ASP A 107 -17.75 -8.47 -4.28
N ASN A 108 -19.02 -8.17 -4.56
CA ASN A 108 -19.77 -7.10 -3.90
C ASN A 108 -19.03 -5.75 -3.82
N GLN A 109 -18.45 -5.30 -4.94
CA GLN A 109 -17.63 -4.07 -5.05
C GLN A 109 -16.35 -4.05 -4.18
N LYS A 110 -15.88 -5.23 -3.77
CA LYS A 110 -14.64 -5.39 -3.02
C LYS A 110 -13.63 -6.19 -3.81
N ILE A 111 -12.37 -5.77 -3.73
CA ILE A 111 -11.21 -6.40 -4.33
C ILE A 111 -10.47 -7.14 -3.23
N THR A 112 -10.27 -8.44 -3.40
CA THR A 112 -9.46 -9.26 -2.52
C THR A 112 -8.15 -9.61 -3.21
N ILE A 113 -7.02 -9.26 -2.61
CA ILE A 113 -5.68 -9.57 -3.12
C ILE A 113 -4.97 -10.57 -2.18
N SER A 114 -4.48 -11.67 -2.76
CA SER A 114 -3.87 -12.76 -2.00
C SER A 114 -3.06 -13.71 -2.89
N PRO A 115 -2.09 -14.47 -2.34
CA PRO A 115 -1.56 -14.36 -0.98
C PRO A 115 -0.48 -13.28 -0.86
N LEU A 116 -0.42 -12.60 0.28
CA LEU A 116 0.59 -11.57 0.57
C LEU A 116 1.49 -11.94 1.75
N THR A 117 2.61 -11.24 1.88
CA THR A 117 3.56 -11.44 2.98
C THR A 117 4.30 -10.18 3.36
N ILE A 118 4.32 -9.86 4.66
CA ILE A 118 5.04 -8.71 5.21
C ILE A 118 5.85 -9.17 6.44
N MET A 119 7.10 -8.72 6.53
CA MET A 119 7.99 -9.04 7.65
C MET A 119 7.60 -8.24 8.91
N PRO A 120 8.04 -8.64 10.11
CA PRO A 120 7.87 -7.81 11.32
C PRO A 120 8.42 -6.39 11.12
N TRP A 121 7.70 -5.38 11.60
CA TRP A 121 8.07 -3.95 11.52
C TRP A 121 8.37 -3.45 10.11
N ASP A 122 7.69 -4.04 9.13
CA ASP A 122 7.83 -3.72 7.71
C ASP A 122 6.48 -3.27 7.15
N ASP A 123 6.52 -2.52 6.06
CA ASP A 123 5.35 -1.88 5.48
C ASP A 123 5.39 -1.85 3.94
N ARG A 124 4.20 -1.89 3.34
CA ARG A 124 4.00 -1.94 1.89
C ARG A 124 2.90 -0.99 1.47
N VAL A 125 3.04 -0.43 0.27
CA VAL A 125 1.94 0.20 -0.45
C VAL A 125 1.60 -0.68 -1.64
N TYR A 126 0.35 -1.07 -1.77
CA TYR A 126 -0.18 -1.78 -2.92
C TYR A 126 -0.97 -0.79 -3.78
N THR A 127 -0.62 -0.70 -5.06
CA THR A 127 -1.36 0.09 -6.05
C THR A 127 -2.18 -0.87 -6.90
N LEU A 128 -3.49 -0.69 -6.91
CA LEU A 128 -4.44 -1.47 -7.70
C LEU A 128 -4.93 -0.57 -8.84
N THR A 129 -4.59 -0.91 -10.07
CA THR A 129 -4.99 -0.16 -11.27
C THR A 129 -6.00 -0.96 -12.07
N SER A 130 -7.17 -0.38 -12.35
CA SER A 130 -8.22 -1.04 -13.15
C SER A 130 -7.69 -1.47 -14.52
N LYS A 131 -7.95 -2.73 -14.92
CA LYS A 131 -7.70 -3.17 -16.29
C LYS A 131 -8.97 -2.97 -17.12
N SER A 132 -8.84 -2.21 -18.21
CA SER A 132 -9.88 -2.06 -19.24
C SER A 132 -10.12 -3.34 -20.04
#